data_AF-A0A520FXH3-F1
#
_entry.id   AF-A0A520FXH3-F1
#
_cell.length_a   1.000
_cell.length_b   1.000
_cell.length_c   1.000
_cell.angle_alpha   90.00
_cell.angle_beta   90.00
_cell.angle_gamma   90.00
#
_symmetry.space_group_name_H-M   'P 1'
#
loop_
_entity.id
_entity.type
_entity.pdbx_description
1 polymer ?
#
loop_
_entity_poly.entity_id
_entity_poly.type
_entity_poly.pdbx_seq_one_letter_code
_entity_poly.pdbx_strand_id
1 'polypeptide(L)'
;MTVPLAASIIELVLGMSLGPFSESALRNRCSLEGITWEPQDEGGVKVGIRNFEATALRLASGSLVFEIGRMAVHGLVGQVRSESGALQLSSVEAIEAELSGVKLHGPLVMPVQVQKVRDALPAAGSVAPSADPVGRHAAPDVPSLGPLAQADGTIRGQIMDAHLLFDADVTVPIRQGQIDFNDATVEHVGPDSRMGVSRMGIYVDAPNGRSYVYQFPSTPLAGVEFERRGALLGAWIFERGKLRLQAFAEAMLRQSGSASQGLTEQARLLLGRTALSGDVQLGDAPFAVPGLQAHMEGRSDGRNALVLRSEALGQGLTVEMPSISARDAVATWASVQLACNTIMARLKLQVTVDGSHMRFVLDIENCKVAVPRLQRCEPA
;
A
#
# COMPACT_ATOMS: atom_id res chain seq x y z
N MET A 1 11.91 7.78 -38.24
CA MET A 1 12.61 8.47 -37.13
C MET A 1 11.67 8.71 -35.94
N THR A 2 10.91 7.71 -35.50
CA THR A 2 9.80 7.84 -34.52
C THR A 2 10.09 7.19 -33.16
N VAL A 3 11.23 6.50 -33.05
CA VAL A 3 11.66 5.77 -31.85
C VAL A 3 12.18 6.67 -30.73
N PRO A 4 12.93 7.78 -30.99
CA PRO A 4 13.50 8.58 -29.90
C PRO A 4 12.44 9.27 -29.05
N LEU A 5 11.41 9.87 -29.66
CA LEU A 5 10.38 10.61 -28.93
C LEU A 5 9.47 9.70 -28.10
N ALA A 6 9.08 8.55 -28.65
CA ALA A 6 8.29 7.55 -27.94
C ALA A 6 9.07 6.93 -26.77
N ALA A 7 10.36 6.67 -26.96
CA ALA A 7 11.25 6.22 -25.90
C ALA A 7 11.41 7.29 -24.81
N SER A 8 11.60 8.57 -25.19
CA SER A 8 11.73 9.67 -24.21
C SER A 8 10.45 9.96 -23.44
N ILE A 9 9.26 9.82 -24.04
CA ILE A 9 7.98 9.94 -23.30
C ILE A 9 7.87 8.80 -22.28
N ILE A 10 8.27 7.58 -22.64
CA ILE A 10 8.22 6.42 -21.75
C ILE A 10 9.27 6.50 -20.64
N GLU A 11 10.49 6.95 -20.96
CA GLU A 11 11.55 7.24 -19.98
C GLU A 11 11.13 8.37 -19.02
N LEU A 12 10.41 9.38 -19.52
CA LEU A 12 9.88 10.47 -18.68
C LEU A 12 8.77 9.99 -17.75
N VAL A 13 7.81 9.23 -18.27
CA VAL A 13 6.62 8.80 -17.52
C VAL A 13 6.97 7.80 -16.43
N LEU A 14 8.10 7.09 -16.53
CA LEU A 14 8.38 5.96 -15.64
C LEU A 14 9.76 5.98 -15.00
N GLY A 15 10.73 6.74 -15.51
CA GLY A 15 12.14 6.60 -15.09
C GLY A 15 12.68 5.18 -15.34
N MET A 16 12.04 4.42 -16.23
CA MET A 16 12.32 3.02 -16.52
C MET A 16 12.73 2.85 -17.97
N SER A 17 13.68 1.95 -18.22
CA SER A 17 14.02 1.51 -19.56
C SER A 17 12.97 0.53 -20.08
N LEU A 18 12.63 0.64 -21.36
CA LEU A 18 11.88 -0.41 -22.05
C LEU A 18 12.74 -1.68 -22.06
N GLY A 19 12.24 -2.76 -21.46
CA GLY A 19 12.90 -4.07 -21.52
C GLY A 19 13.03 -4.56 -22.96
N PRO A 20 14.00 -5.44 -23.25
CA PRO A 20 14.15 -6.01 -24.57
C PRO A 20 12.88 -6.76 -24.99
N PHE A 21 12.45 -6.51 -26.23
CA PHE A 21 11.32 -7.17 -26.86
C PHE A 21 11.50 -8.70 -26.80
N SER A 22 10.58 -9.42 -26.14
CA SER A 22 10.48 -10.88 -26.30
C SER A 22 9.60 -11.20 -27.50
N GLU A 23 10.03 -12.12 -28.37
CA GLU A 23 9.33 -12.52 -29.61
C GLU A 23 7.90 -13.05 -29.40
N SER A 24 7.53 -13.42 -28.17
CA SER A 24 6.20 -13.94 -27.80
C SER A 24 5.21 -12.91 -27.25
N ALA A 25 5.60 -11.64 -27.09
CA ALA A 25 4.71 -10.60 -26.57
C ALA A 25 3.87 -9.97 -27.70
N LEU A 26 2.58 -9.75 -27.44
CA LEU A 26 1.72 -8.91 -28.29
C LEU A 26 2.45 -7.60 -28.59
N ARG A 27 2.65 -7.28 -29.87
CA ARG A 27 3.42 -6.09 -30.29
C ARG A 27 2.78 -4.83 -29.69
N ASN A 28 3.58 -3.98 -29.04
CA ASN A 28 3.18 -2.63 -28.68
C ASN A 28 2.55 -1.94 -29.89
N ARG A 29 1.27 -1.56 -29.81
CA ARG A 29 0.62 -0.76 -30.85
C ARG A 29 0.30 0.59 -30.25
N CYS A 30 0.78 1.65 -30.91
CA CYS A 30 0.50 3.02 -30.54
C CYS A 30 -0.17 3.74 -31.71
N SER A 31 -1.20 4.53 -31.44
CA SER A 31 -1.82 5.43 -32.39
C SER A 31 -1.92 6.84 -31.82
N LEU A 32 -1.69 7.82 -32.70
CA LEU A 32 -1.72 9.24 -32.38
C LEU A 32 -2.65 9.93 -33.38
N GLU A 33 -3.53 10.79 -32.89
CA GLU A 33 -4.46 11.57 -33.70
C GLU A 33 -4.39 13.05 -33.32
N GLY A 34 -4.49 13.93 -34.32
CA GLY A 34 -4.61 15.37 -34.11
C GLY A 34 -3.36 15.98 -33.48
N ILE A 35 -2.18 15.66 -34.01
CA ILE A 35 -0.90 16.22 -33.56
C ILE A 35 -0.83 17.71 -33.96
N THR A 36 -0.51 18.57 -33.01
CA THR A 36 -0.21 19.98 -33.21
C THR A 36 1.19 20.31 -32.69
N TRP A 37 1.81 21.32 -33.28
CA TRP A 37 3.15 21.78 -32.92
C TRP A 37 3.15 23.29 -32.92
N GLU A 38 3.38 23.88 -31.75
CA GLU A 38 3.37 25.33 -31.54
C GLU A 38 4.74 25.74 -30.96
N PRO A 39 5.53 26.57 -31.65
CA PRO A 39 6.73 27.14 -31.05
C PRO A 39 6.33 28.04 -29.88
N GLN A 40 7.10 28.00 -28.81
CA GLN A 40 6.98 28.91 -27.66
C GLN A 40 8.16 29.87 -27.60
N ASP A 41 7.98 30.94 -26.84
CA ASP A 41 9.07 31.86 -26.49
C ASP A 41 10.20 31.10 -25.77
N GLU A 42 11.43 31.61 -25.84
CA GLU A 42 12.63 31.00 -25.24
C GLU A 42 13.07 29.63 -25.83
N GLY A 43 12.66 29.30 -27.05
CA GLY A 43 13.11 28.07 -27.73
C GLY A 43 12.43 26.79 -27.24
N GLY A 44 11.34 26.93 -26.49
CA GLY A 44 10.44 25.84 -26.15
C GLY A 44 9.53 25.46 -27.31
N VAL A 45 9.01 24.24 -27.26
CA VAL A 45 8.01 23.73 -28.18
C VAL A 45 6.87 23.15 -27.37
N LYS A 46 5.65 23.52 -27.72
CA LYS A 46 4.44 22.86 -27.24
C LYS A 46 3.95 21.86 -28.28
N VAL A 47 3.78 20.62 -27.86
CA VAL A 47 3.25 19.53 -28.69
C VAL A 47 1.88 19.15 -28.15
N GLY A 48 0.85 19.25 -28.98
CA GLY A 48 -0.50 18.79 -28.66
C GLY A 48 -0.82 17.49 -29.38
N ILE A 49 -1.53 16.58 -28.73
CA ILE A 49 -2.05 15.34 -29.31
C ILE A 49 -3.50 15.21 -28.83
N ARG A 50 -4.45 15.17 -29.76
CA ARG A 50 -5.88 15.06 -29.42
C ARG A 50 -6.19 13.72 -28.78
N ASN A 51 -5.77 12.63 -29.42
CA ASN A 51 -5.97 11.27 -28.91
C ASN A 51 -4.66 10.49 -29.02
N PHE A 52 -4.27 9.86 -27.92
CA PHE A 52 -3.17 8.92 -27.87
C PHE A 52 -3.69 7.60 -27.33
N GLU A 53 -3.42 6.51 -28.03
CA GLU A 53 -3.76 5.17 -27.56
C GLU A 53 -2.52 4.27 -27.67
N ALA A 54 -2.32 3.45 -26.64
CA ALA A 54 -1.27 2.46 -26.58
C ALA A 54 -1.81 1.15 -26.02
N THR A 55 -1.35 0.02 -26.56
CA THR A 55 -1.79 -1.31 -26.12
C THR A 55 -0.60 -2.25 -25.93
N ALA A 56 -0.78 -3.21 -25.02
CA ALA A 56 0.18 -4.24 -24.66
C ALA A 56 1.53 -3.69 -24.17
N LEU A 57 1.54 -2.55 -23.47
CA LEU A 57 2.77 -1.97 -22.95
C LEU A 57 3.32 -2.82 -21.81
N ARG A 58 4.62 -3.11 -21.87
CA ARG A 58 5.34 -3.83 -20.83
C ARG A 58 6.69 -3.17 -20.57
N LEU A 59 6.95 -2.91 -19.30
CA LEU A 59 8.08 -2.16 -18.79
C LEU A 59 8.70 -2.96 -17.65
N ALA A 60 10.04 -3.02 -17.59
CA ALA A 60 10.74 -3.78 -16.57
C ALA A 60 11.87 -2.94 -16.00
N SER A 61 12.01 -2.94 -14.67
CA SER A 61 13.11 -2.29 -13.96
C SER A 61 13.61 -3.25 -12.88
N GLY A 62 14.78 -3.85 -13.14
CA GLY A 62 15.28 -4.95 -12.33
C GLY A 62 14.28 -6.12 -12.29
N SER A 63 13.79 -6.43 -11.09
CA SER A 63 12.81 -7.50 -10.83
C SER A 63 11.35 -7.03 -10.80
N LEU A 64 11.11 -5.72 -10.94
CA LEU A 64 9.78 -5.15 -11.06
C LEU A 64 9.34 -5.15 -12.52
N VAL A 65 8.12 -5.60 -12.76
CA VAL A 65 7.48 -5.60 -14.07
C VAL A 65 6.17 -4.83 -13.98
N PHE A 66 5.98 -3.91 -14.91
CA PHE A 66 4.79 -3.08 -15.04
C PHE A 66 4.19 -3.29 -16.43
N GLU A 67 2.92 -3.67 -16.48
CA GLU A 67 2.19 -3.99 -17.69
C GLU A 67 0.95 -3.10 -17.78
N ILE A 68 0.60 -2.65 -18.99
CA ILE A 68 -0.64 -1.95 -19.28
C ILE A 68 -1.26 -2.60 -20.52
N GLY A 69 -2.42 -3.23 -20.34
CA GLY A 69 -3.18 -3.82 -21.45
C GLY A 69 -3.59 -2.78 -22.49
N ARG A 70 -4.22 -1.69 -22.05
CA ARG A 70 -4.60 -0.54 -22.88
C ARG A 70 -4.53 0.76 -22.09
N MET A 71 -3.99 1.79 -22.74
CA MET A 71 -3.96 3.17 -22.30
C MET A 71 -4.58 4.04 -23.39
N ALA A 72 -5.54 4.88 -23.02
CA ALA A 72 -6.08 5.94 -23.87
C ALA A 72 -5.91 7.29 -23.14
N VAL A 73 -5.39 8.29 -23.84
CA VAL A 73 -5.14 9.62 -23.29
C VAL A 73 -5.73 10.66 -24.22
N HIS A 74 -6.51 11.59 -23.66
CA HIS A 74 -7.25 12.60 -24.40
C HIS A 74 -6.74 14.00 -24.08
N GLY A 75 -6.52 14.80 -25.12
CA GLY A 75 -6.06 16.18 -25.00
C GLY A 75 -4.67 16.30 -24.37
N LEU A 76 -3.73 15.45 -24.78
CA LEU A 76 -2.37 15.42 -24.29
C LEU A 76 -1.60 16.66 -24.80
N VAL A 77 -0.95 17.37 -23.90
CA VAL A 77 -0.11 18.54 -24.17
C VAL A 77 1.23 18.34 -23.48
N GLY A 78 2.30 18.28 -24.26
CA GLY A 78 3.67 18.21 -23.78
C GLY A 78 4.42 19.51 -24.03
N GLN A 79 5.26 19.92 -23.09
CA GLN A 79 6.25 20.97 -23.28
C GLN A 79 7.63 20.34 -23.48
N VAL A 80 8.29 20.70 -24.57
CA VAL A 80 9.62 20.20 -24.94
C VAL A 80 10.57 21.37 -24.99
N ARG A 81 11.75 21.23 -24.38
CA ARG A 81 12.81 22.24 -24.39
C ARG A 81 14.07 21.65 -25.02
N SER A 82 14.86 22.49 -25.67
CA SER A 82 16.19 22.10 -26.15
C SER A 82 17.22 22.36 -25.05
N GLU A 83 17.74 21.30 -24.44
CA GLU A 83 18.80 21.37 -23.43
C GLU A 83 20.06 20.71 -23.99
N SER A 84 21.16 21.46 -24.07
CA SER A 84 22.44 20.97 -24.61
C SER A 84 22.35 20.34 -26.00
N GLY A 85 21.41 20.80 -26.84
CA GLY A 85 21.17 20.28 -28.19
C GLY A 85 20.28 19.04 -28.27
N ALA A 86 19.76 18.55 -27.15
CA ALA A 86 18.78 17.47 -27.09
C ALA A 86 17.38 18.01 -26.74
N LEU A 87 16.36 17.52 -27.43
CA LEU A 87 14.97 17.81 -27.07
C LEU A 87 14.60 17.00 -25.82
N GLN A 88 14.26 17.69 -24.75
CA GLN A 88 13.84 17.11 -23.49
C GLN A 88 12.40 17.51 -23.18
N LEU A 89 11.59 16.54 -22.78
CA LEU A 89 10.22 16.78 -22.33
C LEU A 89 10.27 17.29 -20.89
N SER A 90 9.76 18.50 -20.64
CA SER A 90 9.78 19.14 -19.32
C SER A 90 8.52 18.85 -18.52
N SER A 91 7.37 18.88 -19.19
CA SER A 91 6.06 18.60 -18.58
C SER A 91 5.10 17.99 -19.59
N VAL A 92 4.13 17.25 -19.06
CA VAL A 92 3.03 16.64 -19.80
C VAL A 92 1.75 16.82 -19.01
N GLU A 93 0.69 17.22 -19.67
CA GLU A 93 -0.66 17.27 -19.10
C GLU A 93 -1.65 16.66 -20.07
N ALA A 94 -2.71 16.03 -19.59
CA ALA A 94 -3.84 15.62 -20.43
C ALA A 94 -5.15 16.04 -19.78
N ILE A 95 -6.26 16.00 -20.53
CA ILE A 95 -7.60 16.23 -19.98
C ILE A 95 -8.04 14.99 -19.19
N GLU A 96 -7.82 13.82 -19.77
CA GLU A 96 -8.23 12.54 -19.21
C GLU A 96 -7.26 11.44 -19.67
N ALA A 97 -7.06 10.44 -18.81
CA ALA A 97 -6.44 9.17 -19.18
C ALA A 97 -7.26 7.99 -18.65
N GLU A 98 -7.44 6.98 -19.50
CA GLU A 98 -8.04 5.70 -19.15
C GLU A 98 -6.98 4.61 -19.27
N LEU A 99 -6.85 3.78 -18.23
CA LEU A 99 -5.95 2.65 -18.18
C LEU A 99 -6.73 1.37 -17.84
N SER A 100 -6.42 0.28 -18.53
CA SER A 100 -7.04 -1.02 -18.30
C SER A 100 -6.03 -2.15 -18.43
N GLY A 101 -6.25 -3.21 -17.64
CA GLY A 101 -5.31 -4.32 -17.54
C GLY A 101 -3.94 -3.87 -17.05
N VAL A 102 -3.90 -2.96 -16.07
CA VAL A 102 -2.65 -2.49 -15.48
C VAL A 102 -2.23 -3.50 -14.42
N LYS A 103 -0.96 -3.92 -14.48
CA LYS A 103 -0.40 -4.89 -13.54
C LYS A 103 1.01 -4.47 -13.14
N LEU A 104 1.25 -4.33 -11.85
CA LEU A 104 2.58 -4.13 -11.28
C LEU A 104 2.92 -5.35 -10.43
N HIS A 105 4.01 -6.03 -10.72
CA HIS A 105 4.41 -7.19 -9.94
C HIS A 105 5.91 -7.32 -9.77
N GLY A 106 6.31 -7.97 -8.69
CA GLY A 106 7.72 -8.23 -8.40
C GLY A 106 7.94 -8.73 -6.98
N PRO A 107 9.20 -8.86 -6.55
CA PRO A 107 9.51 -9.22 -5.19
C PRO A 107 9.17 -8.07 -4.24
N LEU A 108 8.60 -8.39 -3.09
CA LEU A 108 8.46 -7.45 -1.98
C LEU A 108 9.79 -7.44 -1.22
N VAL A 109 10.68 -6.51 -1.59
CA VAL A 109 12.01 -6.39 -0.97
C VAL A 109 11.88 -5.51 0.26
N MET A 110 12.07 -6.11 1.44
CA MET A 110 12.19 -5.36 2.68
C MET A 110 13.39 -4.41 2.59
N PRO A 111 13.29 -3.14 3.06
CA PRO A 111 14.41 -2.20 3.02
C PRO A 111 15.67 -2.82 3.62
N VAL A 112 16.84 -2.49 3.06
CA VAL A 112 18.13 -3.06 3.45
C VAL A 112 18.41 -2.88 4.94
N GLN A 113 17.90 -1.82 5.59
CA GLN A 113 18.00 -1.67 7.04
C GLN A 113 17.24 -2.78 7.80
N VAL A 114 16.05 -3.17 7.33
CA VAL A 114 15.23 -4.25 7.92
C VAL A 114 15.84 -5.62 7.64
N GLN A 115 16.40 -5.82 6.44
CA GLN A 115 17.16 -7.02 6.10
C GLN A 115 18.40 -7.16 6.98
N LYS A 116 19.21 -6.11 7.13
CA LYS A 116 20.41 -6.14 7.97
C LYS A 116 20.10 -6.44 9.44
N VAL A 117 18.98 -5.94 9.98
CA VAL A 117 18.61 -6.25 11.37
C VAL A 117 18.05 -7.67 11.50
N ARG A 118 17.31 -8.18 10.49
CA ARG A 118 16.90 -9.59 10.44
C ARG A 118 18.09 -10.54 10.35
N ASP A 119 19.10 -10.18 9.56
CA ASP A 119 20.31 -10.98 9.35
C ASP A 119 21.32 -10.83 10.51
N ALA A 120 21.20 -9.77 11.32
CA ALA A 120 22.05 -9.47 12.48
C ALA A 120 21.54 -10.03 13.83
N LEU A 121 20.46 -10.83 13.86
CA LEU A 121 20.21 -11.69 15.02
C LEU A 121 21.03 -12.99 14.86
N PRO A 122 22.11 -13.16 15.64
CA PRO A 122 21.99 -13.30 17.10
C PRO A 122 22.90 -12.39 17.96
N ALA A 123 22.41 -12.18 19.19
CA ALA A 123 23.06 -11.64 20.39
C ALA A 123 23.57 -10.19 20.37
N ALA A 124 22.78 -9.35 21.05
CA ALA A 124 23.18 -8.16 21.81
C ALA A 124 23.83 -6.97 21.07
N GLY A 125 23.06 -5.89 21.00
CA GLY A 125 23.44 -4.56 21.48
C GLY A 125 24.51 -3.80 20.69
N SER A 126 24.10 -2.81 19.90
CA SER A 126 24.89 -1.61 19.66
C SER A 126 24.05 -0.46 19.12
N VAL A 127 24.58 0.74 19.32
CA VAL A 127 23.93 2.04 19.49
C VAL A 127 23.72 2.78 18.16
N ALA A 128 22.65 3.56 18.08
CA ALA A 128 22.28 4.40 16.93
C ALA A 128 23.16 5.66 16.77
N PRO A 129 23.33 6.19 15.54
CA PRO A 129 23.77 7.56 15.33
C PRO A 129 22.62 8.51 14.94
N SER A 130 22.86 9.76 15.31
CA SER A 130 22.02 10.95 15.36
C SER A 130 21.62 11.56 14.01
N ALA A 131 20.49 12.27 14.01
CA ALA A 131 19.98 13.11 12.93
C ALA A 131 20.37 14.59 13.14
N ASP A 132 20.63 15.31 12.05
CA ASP A 132 20.61 16.77 12.00
C ASP A 132 19.61 17.24 10.90
N PRO A 133 18.88 18.36 11.10
CA PRO A 133 17.79 18.79 10.25
C PRO A 133 18.15 20.02 9.39
N VAL A 134 17.78 20.03 8.10
CA VAL A 134 17.56 21.30 7.38
C VAL A 134 16.37 21.16 6.43
N GLY A 135 15.41 22.06 6.61
CA GLY A 135 14.08 22.01 6.01
C GLY A 135 14.02 22.20 4.50
N ARG A 136 13.05 21.51 3.90
CA ARG A 136 12.43 21.77 2.59
C ARG A 136 10.95 21.39 2.75
N HIS A 137 10.06 22.00 1.97
CA HIS A 137 8.66 21.56 1.87
C HIS A 137 8.62 20.13 1.33
N ALA A 138 8.64 19.19 2.26
CA ALA A 138 8.63 17.76 2.02
C ALA A 138 7.17 17.30 1.94
N ALA A 139 6.91 16.36 1.01
CA ALA A 139 5.83 15.40 1.22
C ALA A 139 5.89 14.91 2.68
N PRO A 140 4.77 14.71 3.38
CA PRO A 140 4.81 14.47 4.80
C PRO A 140 5.74 13.30 5.13
N ASP A 141 6.85 13.61 5.80
CA ASP A 141 7.82 12.62 6.31
C ASP A 141 7.15 11.64 7.30
N VAL A 142 5.94 11.99 7.75
CA VAL A 142 5.11 11.19 8.64
C VAL A 142 3.98 10.56 7.83
N PRO A 143 3.89 9.22 7.76
CA PRO A 143 2.77 8.55 7.12
C PRO A 143 1.46 8.96 7.81
N SER A 144 0.45 9.27 7.00
CA SER A 144 -0.91 9.58 7.42
C SER A 144 -1.87 8.59 6.79
N LEU A 145 -2.54 7.79 7.61
CA LEU A 145 -3.50 6.77 7.21
C LEU A 145 -4.92 7.20 7.60
N GLY A 146 -5.27 8.45 7.31
CA GLY A 146 -6.55 9.07 7.66
C GLY A 146 -7.80 8.22 7.38
N PRO A 147 -7.91 7.50 6.25
CA PRO A 147 -9.08 6.66 5.95
C PRO A 147 -9.35 5.57 7.00
N LEU A 148 -8.34 5.14 7.76
CA LEU A 148 -8.50 4.17 8.85
C LEU A 148 -9.20 4.77 10.08
N ALA A 149 -9.22 6.09 10.25
CA ALA A 149 -9.77 6.78 11.42
C ALA A 149 -11.29 6.59 11.56
N GLN A 150 -11.97 6.34 10.44
CA GLN A 150 -13.41 6.18 10.39
C GLN A 150 -13.79 4.83 9.77
N ALA A 151 -12.86 3.87 9.72
CA ALA A 151 -13.13 2.58 9.13
C ALA A 151 -14.23 1.83 9.91
N ASP A 152 -15.10 1.12 9.20
CA ASP A 152 -16.15 0.31 9.79
C ASP A 152 -16.21 -1.05 9.09
N GLY A 153 -16.39 -2.14 9.82
CA GLY A 153 -16.40 -3.46 9.21
C GLY A 153 -16.16 -4.60 10.18
N THR A 154 -15.74 -5.74 9.66
CA THR A 154 -15.43 -6.92 10.46
C THR A 154 -14.33 -7.73 9.79
N ILE A 155 -13.38 -8.19 10.61
CA ILE A 155 -12.35 -9.14 10.21
C ILE A 155 -12.66 -10.47 10.91
N ARG A 156 -12.55 -11.57 10.17
CA ARG A 156 -12.78 -12.93 10.65
C ARG A 156 -11.56 -13.79 10.37
N GLY A 157 -11.03 -14.44 11.40
CA GLY A 157 -9.99 -15.45 11.28
C GLY A 157 -10.54 -16.82 11.61
N GLN A 158 -10.28 -17.81 10.77
CA GLN A 158 -10.55 -19.22 11.07
C GLN A 158 -9.22 -19.94 11.21
N ILE A 159 -8.93 -20.45 12.40
CA ILE A 159 -7.68 -21.15 12.70
C ILE A 159 -7.97 -22.65 12.64
N MET A 160 -7.41 -23.33 11.65
CA MET A 160 -7.58 -24.77 11.51
C MET A 160 -6.76 -25.53 12.56
N ASP A 161 -7.37 -26.54 13.20
CA ASP A 161 -6.78 -27.36 14.26
C ASP A 161 -6.20 -26.53 15.43
N ALA A 162 -6.95 -25.54 15.92
CA ALA A 162 -6.50 -24.65 16.99
C ALA A 162 -6.27 -25.41 18.31
N HIS A 163 -7.10 -26.41 18.63
CA HIS A 163 -6.89 -27.30 19.77
C HIS A 163 -7.58 -28.66 19.57
N LEU A 164 -6.84 -29.78 19.62
CA LEU A 164 -7.39 -31.15 19.66
C LEU A 164 -8.53 -31.42 18.63
N LEU A 165 -8.34 -31.03 17.36
CA LEU A 165 -9.28 -31.18 16.24
C LEU A 165 -10.44 -30.17 16.18
N PHE A 166 -10.45 -29.14 17.03
CA PHE A 166 -11.39 -28.03 16.93
C PHE A 166 -10.75 -26.84 16.22
N ASP A 167 -11.47 -26.31 15.24
CA ASP A 167 -11.17 -25.03 14.62
C ASP A 167 -11.52 -23.89 15.58
N ALA A 168 -10.88 -22.74 15.42
CA ALA A 168 -11.23 -21.53 16.15
C ALA A 168 -11.72 -20.44 15.21
N ASP A 169 -12.86 -19.86 15.55
CA ASP A 169 -13.42 -18.72 14.83
C ASP A 169 -13.20 -17.45 15.64
N VAL A 170 -12.47 -16.50 15.07
CA VAL A 170 -12.18 -15.21 15.67
C VAL A 170 -12.91 -14.14 14.88
N THR A 171 -13.81 -13.40 15.53
CA THR A 171 -14.49 -12.25 14.91
C THR A 171 -14.07 -10.95 15.59
N VAL A 172 -13.55 -10.01 14.81
CA VAL A 172 -13.07 -8.71 15.28
C VAL A 172 -13.85 -7.60 14.58
N PRO A 173 -14.85 -6.99 15.24
CA PRO A 173 -15.57 -5.85 14.69
C PRO A 173 -14.69 -4.59 14.72
N ILE A 174 -14.82 -3.78 13.68
CA ILE A 174 -14.21 -2.46 13.57
C ILE A 174 -15.35 -1.45 13.55
N ARG A 175 -15.32 -0.48 14.47
CA ARG A 175 -16.29 0.62 14.52
C ARG A 175 -15.58 1.95 14.63
N GLN A 176 -15.83 2.86 13.69
CA GLN A 176 -15.26 4.21 13.65
C GLN A 176 -13.74 4.22 13.86
N GLY A 177 -13.04 3.37 13.11
CA GLY A 177 -11.59 3.23 13.16
C GLY A 177 -11.06 2.60 14.45
N GLN A 178 -11.91 1.97 15.26
CA GLN A 178 -11.53 1.35 16.53
C GLN A 178 -11.94 -0.12 16.59
N ILE A 179 -11.06 -0.93 17.16
CA ILE A 179 -11.35 -2.27 17.64
C ILE A 179 -11.52 -2.18 19.16
N ASP A 180 -12.68 -2.58 19.67
CA ASP A 180 -12.90 -2.83 21.09
C ASP A 180 -12.82 -4.34 21.32
N PHE A 181 -11.81 -4.80 22.07
CA PHE A 181 -11.61 -6.23 22.29
C PHE A 181 -12.66 -6.85 23.22
N ASN A 182 -13.51 -6.06 23.87
CA ASN A 182 -14.68 -6.58 24.57
C ASN A 182 -15.74 -7.12 23.60
N ASP A 183 -15.75 -6.63 22.36
CA ASP A 183 -16.67 -7.06 21.30
C ASP A 183 -16.07 -8.12 20.37
N ALA A 184 -14.78 -8.44 20.55
CA ALA A 184 -14.12 -9.49 19.79
C ALA A 184 -14.49 -10.87 20.36
N THR A 185 -14.93 -11.77 19.50
CA THR A 185 -15.30 -13.14 19.89
C THR A 185 -14.23 -14.13 19.45
N VAL A 186 -14.00 -15.16 20.28
CA VAL A 186 -13.16 -16.31 19.98
C VAL A 186 -13.97 -17.55 20.34
N GLU A 187 -14.47 -18.24 19.33
CA GLU A 187 -15.27 -19.44 19.50
C GLU A 187 -14.39 -20.70 19.39
N HIS A 188 -14.86 -21.80 20.00
CA HIS A 188 -14.34 -23.17 19.79
C HIS A 188 -12.90 -23.48 20.25
N VAL A 189 -12.15 -22.54 20.84
CA VAL A 189 -10.86 -22.81 21.54
C VAL A 189 -11.08 -23.40 22.95
N GLY A 190 -12.28 -23.23 23.52
CA GLY A 190 -12.68 -23.70 24.85
C GLY A 190 -13.61 -22.69 25.55
N PRO A 191 -14.27 -23.07 26.66
CA PRO A 191 -15.11 -22.14 27.42
C PRO A 191 -14.27 -20.92 27.84
N ASP A 192 -14.83 -19.72 27.68
CA ASP A 192 -14.20 -18.44 28.04
C ASP A 192 -12.94 -18.02 27.24
N SER A 193 -12.74 -18.55 26.03
CA SER A 193 -11.67 -18.05 25.15
C SER A 193 -11.94 -16.62 24.68
N ARG A 194 -10.97 -15.73 24.81
CA ARG A 194 -11.18 -14.28 24.59
C ARG A 194 -9.91 -13.60 24.09
N MET A 195 -10.07 -12.55 23.28
CA MET A 195 -8.96 -11.74 22.77
C MET A 195 -8.79 -10.45 23.57
N GLY A 196 -7.59 -9.86 23.58
CA GLY A 196 -7.37 -8.55 24.18
C GLY A 196 -6.02 -7.95 23.85
N VAL A 197 -5.76 -6.78 24.42
CA VAL A 197 -4.49 -6.06 24.28
C VAL A 197 -3.92 -5.69 25.64
N SER A 198 -2.70 -6.14 25.93
CA SER A 198 -1.95 -5.84 27.15
C SER A 198 -0.70 -5.03 26.83
N ARG A 199 0.01 -4.57 27.86
CA ARG A 199 1.31 -3.90 27.66
C ARG A 199 2.36 -4.77 26.96
N MET A 200 2.20 -6.09 26.96
CA MET A 200 3.11 -6.97 26.22
C MET A 200 2.72 -7.10 24.75
N GLY A 201 1.44 -6.93 24.40
CA GLY A 201 0.99 -7.24 23.06
C GLY A 201 -0.50 -7.59 22.95
N ILE A 202 -0.89 -7.94 21.73
CA ILE A 202 -2.20 -8.50 21.41
C ILE A 202 -2.16 -10.00 21.74
N TYR A 203 -3.14 -10.46 22.52
CA TYR A 203 -3.18 -11.82 23.04
C TYR A 203 -4.54 -12.49 22.84
N VAL A 204 -4.51 -13.81 22.93
CA VAL A 204 -5.68 -14.68 23.07
C VAL A 204 -5.53 -15.45 24.38
N ASP A 205 -6.54 -15.38 25.24
CA ASP A 205 -6.69 -16.21 26.42
C ASP A 205 -7.45 -17.48 26.01
N ALA A 206 -6.88 -18.64 26.35
CA ALA A 206 -7.45 -19.97 26.16
C ALA A 206 -7.43 -20.71 27.51
N PRO A 207 -8.13 -21.85 27.68
CA PRO A 207 -8.17 -22.59 28.94
C PRO A 207 -6.80 -23.00 29.49
N ASN A 208 -5.82 -23.20 28.60
CA ASN A 208 -4.44 -23.58 28.94
C ASN A 208 -3.51 -22.38 29.19
N GLY A 209 -4.02 -21.14 29.11
CA GLY A 209 -3.29 -19.92 29.39
C GLY A 209 -3.32 -18.89 28.27
N ARG A 210 -2.52 -17.84 28.44
CA ARG A 210 -2.44 -16.71 27.51
C ARG A 210 -1.37 -16.94 26.44
N SER A 211 -1.72 -16.72 25.18
CA SER A 211 -0.80 -16.72 24.04
C SER A 211 -0.78 -15.35 23.35
N TYR A 212 0.41 -14.85 23.00
CA TYR A 212 0.55 -13.56 22.31
C TYR A 212 0.65 -13.75 20.80
N VAL A 213 -0.28 -13.11 20.08
CA VAL A 213 -0.30 -13.08 18.59
C VAL A 213 0.71 -12.06 18.08
N TYR A 214 0.79 -10.91 18.75
CA TYR A 214 1.71 -9.83 18.38
C TYR A 214 2.30 -9.21 19.65
N GLN A 215 3.63 -9.16 19.76
CA GLN A 215 4.32 -8.51 20.88
C GLN A 215 4.79 -7.11 20.49
N PHE A 216 4.48 -6.13 21.34
CA PHE A 216 4.89 -4.74 21.10
C PHE A 216 6.39 -4.57 21.33
N PRO A 217 7.13 -3.84 20.46
CA PRO A 217 8.57 -3.56 20.62
C PRO A 217 8.89 -2.54 21.71
N SER A 218 7.91 -1.71 22.07
CA SER A 218 7.98 -0.80 23.21
C SER A 218 6.58 -0.34 23.61
N THR A 219 6.42 0.06 24.86
CA THR A 219 5.19 0.69 25.36
C THR A 219 5.49 2.06 25.99
N PRO A 220 4.59 3.04 25.87
CA PRO A 220 3.25 2.98 25.27
C PRO A 220 3.27 3.00 23.73
N LEU A 221 2.29 2.33 23.12
CA LEU A 221 2.09 2.35 21.66
C LEU A 221 0.92 3.26 21.32
N ALA A 222 1.07 4.12 20.30
CA ALA A 222 0.04 5.07 19.92
C ALA A 222 -1.23 4.34 19.48
N GLY A 223 -2.39 4.88 19.89
CA GLY A 223 -3.69 4.31 19.55
C GLY A 223 -4.09 3.07 20.37
N VAL A 224 -3.32 2.65 21.38
CA VAL A 224 -3.66 1.48 22.21
C VAL A 224 -4.11 1.90 23.60
N GLU A 225 -5.31 1.47 23.99
CA GLU A 225 -5.79 1.52 25.37
C GLU A 225 -5.70 0.09 25.94
N PHE A 226 -4.80 -0.14 26.90
CA PHE A 226 -4.52 -1.49 27.41
C PHE A 226 -5.62 -2.03 28.32
N GLU A 227 -5.68 -3.36 28.44
CA GLU A 227 -6.58 -4.08 29.35
C GLU A 227 -6.51 -3.52 30.79
N ARG A 228 -7.66 -3.49 31.47
CA ARG A 228 -7.76 -3.12 32.89
C ARG A 228 -8.26 -4.31 33.71
N ARG A 229 -7.55 -4.58 34.80
CA ARG A 229 -7.84 -5.67 35.74
C ARG A 229 -8.32 -5.11 37.07
N GLY A 230 -9.29 -5.77 37.70
CA GLY A 230 -9.78 -5.37 39.02
C GLY A 230 -8.74 -5.60 40.12
N ALA A 231 -8.62 -4.66 41.05
CA ALA A 231 -7.56 -4.66 42.07
C ALA A 231 -7.92 -5.40 43.38
N LEU A 232 -9.19 -5.79 43.61
CA LEU A 232 -9.61 -6.19 44.97
C LEU A 232 -10.30 -7.56 45.14
N LEU A 233 -10.85 -8.23 44.11
CA LEU A 233 -11.61 -9.49 44.30
C LEU A 233 -11.41 -10.50 43.16
N GLY A 234 -10.15 -10.85 42.87
CA GLY A 234 -9.78 -11.88 41.90
C GLY A 234 -9.39 -11.34 40.52
N ALA A 235 -8.75 -12.19 39.71
CA ALA A 235 -8.19 -11.88 38.38
C ALA A 235 -9.25 -11.66 37.29
N TRP A 236 -10.28 -10.87 37.56
CA TRP A 236 -11.34 -10.54 36.61
C TRP A 236 -10.89 -9.38 35.72
N ILE A 237 -10.88 -9.63 34.40
CA ILE A 237 -10.61 -8.61 33.38
C ILE A 237 -11.93 -7.87 33.11
N PHE A 238 -11.97 -6.58 33.46
CA PHE A 238 -13.16 -5.73 33.28
C PHE A 238 -13.20 -5.07 31.90
N GLU A 239 -12.03 -4.73 31.35
CA GLU A 239 -11.88 -4.17 30.01
C GLU A 239 -10.71 -4.87 29.30
N ARG A 240 -10.92 -5.35 28.08
CA ARG A 240 -9.90 -6.06 27.28
C ARG A 240 -9.01 -5.15 26.45
N GLY A 241 -9.25 -3.85 26.56
CA GLY A 241 -8.54 -2.80 25.85
C GLY A 241 -9.13 -2.49 24.47
N LYS A 242 -8.58 -1.45 23.85
CA LYS A 242 -9.02 -0.90 22.56
C LYS A 242 -7.82 -0.56 21.68
N LEU A 243 -8.04 -0.58 20.38
CA LEU A 243 -7.03 -0.23 19.38
C LEU A 243 -7.64 0.72 18.34
N ARG A 244 -7.07 1.92 18.21
CA ARG A 244 -7.41 2.91 17.18
C ARG A 244 -6.53 2.68 15.96
N LEU A 245 -7.14 2.24 14.86
CA LEU A 245 -6.47 1.68 13.68
C LEU A 245 -5.47 2.66 13.06
N GLN A 246 -5.87 3.90 12.82
CA GLN A 246 -5.00 4.90 12.21
C GLN A 246 -3.71 5.10 13.03
N ALA A 247 -3.86 5.52 14.29
CA ALA A 247 -2.73 5.84 15.15
C ALA A 247 -1.81 4.63 15.39
N PHE A 248 -2.41 3.43 15.51
CA PHE A 248 -1.67 2.19 15.64
C PHE A 248 -0.87 1.86 14.37
N ALA A 249 -1.50 1.90 13.20
CA ALA A 249 -0.86 1.58 11.93
C ALA A 249 0.25 2.58 11.57
N GLU A 250 0.03 3.87 11.79
CA GLU A 250 1.06 4.92 11.60
C GLU A 250 2.23 4.76 12.57
N ALA A 251 2.00 4.32 13.81
CA ALA A 251 3.07 4.00 14.75
C ALA A 251 3.86 2.76 14.30
N MET A 252 3.16 1.74 13.81
CA MET A 252 3.76 0.53 13.27
C MET A 252 4.64 0.80 12.05
N LEU A 253 4.20 1.64 11.11
CA LEU A 253 4.99 2.06 9.94
C LEU A 253 6.25 2.83 10.33
N ARG A 254 6.21 3.59 11.44
CA ARG A 254 7.39 4.31 11.96
C ARG A 254 8.38 3.38 12.67
N GLN A 255 7.92 2.25 13.19
CA GLN A 255 8.73 1.32 13.99
C GLN A 255 9.33 0.15 13.20
N SER A 256 9.02 0.01 11.91
CA SER A 256 9.41 -1.14 11.08
C SER A 256 10.92 -1.31 10.82
N GLY A 257 11.79 -0.65 11.60
CA GLY A 257 13.25 -0.78 11.59
C GLY A 257 13.90 -1.29 12.89
N SER A 258 13.17 -1.48 14.00
CA SER A 258 13.75 -1.98 15.27
C SER A 258 13.29 -3.41 15.58
N ALA A 259 14.13 -4.41 15.28
CA ALA A 259 13.74 -5.81 15.26
C ALA A 259 13.87 -6.57 16.61
N SER A 260 13.44 -6.01 17.74
CA SER A 260 13.45 -6.79 18.99
C SER A 260 12.13 -7.52 19.27
N GLN A 261 10.96 -7.05 18.77
CA GLN A 261 9.65 -7.67 19.06
C GLN A 261 8.67 -7.54 17.88
N GLY A 262 7.75 -8.50 17.75
CA GLY A 262 6.79 -8.62 16.64
C GLY A 262 5.96 -9.91 16.73
N LEU A 263 5.68 -10.57 15.60
CA LEU A 263 5.01 -11.88 15.58
C LEU A 263 5.87 -12.96 16.26
N THR A 264 5.31 -13.63 17.27
CA THR A 264 5.96 -14.75 17.98
C THR A 264 6.11 -15.96 17.07
N GLU A 265 7.03 -16.88 17.39
CA GLU A 265 7.19 -18.12 16.61
C GLU A 265 5.88 -18.94 16.57
N GLN A 266 5.21 -19.05 17.73
CA GLN A 266 3.90 -19.67 17.83
C GLN A 266 2.85 -18.95 16.97
N ALA A 267 2.83 -17.62 16.97
CA ALA A 267 1.93 -16.85 16.11
C ALA A 267 2.21 -17.09 14.62
N ARG A 268 3.47 -17.22 14.20
CA ARG A 268 3.82 -17.52 12.81
C ARG A 268 3.31 -18.89 12.38
N LEU A 269 3.42 -19.90 13.24
CA LEU A 269 2.85 -21.23 12.99
C LEU A 269 1.33 -21.18 12.88
N LEU A 270 0.66 -20.44 13.78
CA LEU A 270 -0.80 -20.26 13.72
C LEU A 270 -1.24 -19.54 12.44
N LEU A 271 -0.54 -18.48 12.03
CA LEU A 271 -0.85 -17.75 10.79
C LEU A 271 -0.75 -18.64 9.56
N GLY A 272 0.16 -19.63 9.54
CA GLY A 272 0.27 -20.62 8.46
C GLY A 272 -0.96 -21.52 8.27
N ARG A 273 -1.89 -21.53 9.24
CA ARG A 273 -3.13 -22.32 9.27
C ARG A 273 -4.36 -21.45 9.58
N THR A 274 -4.21 -20.13 9.51
CA THR A 274 -5.29 -19.18 9.75
C THR A 274 -5.81 -18.65 8.42
N ALA A 275 -7.02 -19.06 8.02
CA ALA A 275 -7.75 -18.38 6.97
C ALA A 275 -8.24 -17.02 7.50
N LEU A 276 -8.22 -16.00 6.65
CA LEU A 276 -8.70 -14.66 6.97
C LEU A 276 -9.73 -14.23 5.93
N SER A 277 -10.83 -13.66 6.40
CA SER A 277 -11.75 -12.90 5.58
C SER A 277 -12.08 -11.58 6.28
N GLY A 278 -12.47 -10.56 5.53
CA GLY A 278 -12.98 -9.35 6.15
C GLY A 278 -13.50 -8.37 5.13
N ASP A 279 -14.50 -7.60 5.55
CA ASP A 279 -15.09 -6.52 4.78
C ASP A 279 -14.96 -5.25 5.61
N VAL A 280 -14.30 -4.23 5.05
CA VAL A 280 -13.98 -2.98 5.75
C VAL A 280 -14.27 -1.79 4.84
N GLN A 281 -15.19 -0.94 5.25
CA GLN A 281 -15.47 0.34 4.63
C GLN A 281 -14.51 1.40 5.18
N LEU A 282 -13.64 1.96 4.33
CA LEU A 282 -12.74 3.05 4.73
C LEU A 282 -13.45 4.41 4.78
N GLY A 283 -12.89 5.32 5.57
CA GLY A 283 -13.26 6.72 5.70
C GLY A 283 -12.86 7.60 4.51
N ASP A 284 -13.51 8.75 4.40
CA ASP A 284 -13.07 9.84 3.50
C ASP A 284 -12.07 10.71 4.26
N ALA A 285 -10.81 10.69 3.83
CA ALA A 285 -9.73 11.40 4.50
C ALA A 285 -8.45 11.47 3.64
N PRO A 286 -7.52 12.37 3.98
CA PRO A 286 -6.17 12.36 3.42
C PRO A 286 -5.42 11.07 3.75
N PHE A 287 -4.78 10.50 2.75
CA PHE A 287 -3.82 9.42 2.84
C PHE A 287 -2.48 9.91 2.32
N ALA A 288 -1.41 9.67 3.08
CA ALA A 288 -0.06 9.98 2.65
C ALA A 288 0.94 8.96 3.17
N VAL A 289 1.82 8.52 2.30
CA VAL A 289 3.00 7.70 2.58
C VAL A 289 4.19 8.28 1.80
N PRO A 290 5.43 7.91 2.12
CA PRO A 290 6.59 8.42 1.38
C PRO A 290 6.41 8.22 -0.14
N GLY A 291 6.44 9.33 -0.89
CA GLY A 291 6.29 9.33 -2.35
C GLY A 291 4.86 9.23 -2.89
N LEU A 292 3.82 9.18 -2.05
CA LEU A 292 2.43 9.14 -2.50
C LEU A 292 1.48 9.83 -1.52
N GLN A 293 0.65 10.74 -2.02
CA GLN A 293 -0.42 11.38 -1.26
C GLN A 293 -1.69 11.46 -2.10
N ALA A 294 -2.84 11.40 -1.45
CA ALA A 294 -4.16 11.51 -2.07
C ALA A 294 -5.21 11.84 -1.00
N HIS A 295 -6.38 12.29 -1.41
CA HIS A 295 -7.55 12.39 -0.53
C HIS A 295 -8.60 11.39 -0.98
N MET A 296 -8.88 10.38 -0.15
CA MET A 296 -9.93 9.40 -0.44
C MET A 296 -11.31 10.02 -0.23
N GLU A 297 -12.25 9.72 -1.13
CA GLU A 297 -13.62 10.24 -1.09
C GLU A 297 -14.65 9.22 -1.61
N GLY A 298 -15.93 9.48 -1.36
CA GLY A 298 -17.04 8.68 -1.91
C GLY A 298 -17.47 7.50 -1.03
N ARG A 299 -17.09 7.49 0.25
CA ARG A 299 -17.58 6.50 1.22
C ARG A 299 -19.10 6.40 1.25
N SER A 300 -19.81 7.53 1.22
CA SER A 300 -21.28 7.55 1.24
C SER A 300 -21.91 6.83 0.06
N ASP A 301 -21.18 6.75 -1.06
CA ASP A 301 -21.60 6.10 -2.30
C ASP A 301 -21.16 4.63 -2.37
N GLY A 302 -20.65 4.09 -1.26
CA GLY A 302 -20.13 2.72 -1.17
C GLY A 302 -18.75 2.50 -1.81
N ARG A 303 -18.02 3.59 -2.12
CA ARG A 303 -16.62 3.50 -2.58
C ARG A 303 -15.69 3.29 -1.40
N ASN A 304 -14.45 2.87 -1.65
CA ASN A 304 -13.42 2.65 -0.64
C ASN A 304 -13.72 1.47 0.31
N ALA A 305 -14.56 0.54 -0.12
CA ALA A 305 -14.72 -0.76 0.52
C ALA A 305 -13.51 -1.67 0.20
N LEU A 306 -12.99 -2.33 1.23
CA LEU A 306 -11.93 -3.32 1.17
C LEU A 306 -12.52 -4.70 1.46
N VAL A 307 -12.11 -5.67 0.67
CA VAL A 307 -12.32 -7.09 0.94
C VAL A 307 -10.96 -7.74 1.17
N LEU A 308 -10.79 -8.35 2.33
CA LEU A 308 -9.58 -9.07 2.72
C LEU A 308 -9.84 -10.56 2.59
N ARG A 309 -8.92 -11.31 1.97
CA ARG A 309 -9.02 -12.77 1.83
C ARG A 309 -7.66 -13.45 1.93
N SER A 310 -7.61 -14.54 2.67
CA SER A 310 -6.49 -15.46 2.72
C SER A 310 -6.98 -16.84 3.13
N GLU A 311 -6.54 -17.89 2.45
CA GLU A 311 -6.75 -19.27 2.91
C GLU A 311 -5.80 -19.64 4.06
N ALA A 312 -4.62 -19.01 4.08
CA ALA A 312 -3.60 -19.17 5.10
C ALA A 312 -2.75 -17.90 5.14
N LEU A 313 -2.85 -17.10 6.20
CA LEU A 313 -2.14 -15.82 6.32
C LEU A 313 -0.62 -15.95 6.23
N GLY A 314 -0.06 -17.09 6.64
CA GLY A 314 1.36 -17.39 6.48
C GLY A 314 1.79 -17.61 5.03
N GLN A 315 0.85 -17.82 4.10
CA GLN A 315 1.11 -18.03 2.67
C GLN A 315 0.79 -16.79 1.83
N GLY A 316 -0.01 -15.86 2.34
CA GLY A 316 -0.30 -14.61 1.64
C GLY A 316 -1.57 -13.91 2.10
N LEU A 317 -1.86 -12.77 1.47
CA LEU A 317 -3.06 -11.96 1.67
C LEU A 317 -3.47 -11.33 0.35
N THR A 318 -4.76 -11.44 0.02
CA THR A 318 -5.39 -10.68 -1.06
C THR A 318 -6.22 -9.57 -0.45
N VAL A 319 -6.06 -8.35 -0.98
CA VAL A 319 -6.83 -7.15 -0.65
C VAL A 319 -7.46 -6.65 -1.93
N GLU A 320 -8.78 -6.57 -1.97
CA GLU A 320 -9.54 -6.08 -3.12
C GLU A 320 -10.29 -4.81 -2.75
N MET A 321 -10.22 -3.80 -3.62
CA MET A 321 -11.04 -2.59 -3.58
C MET A 321 -11.88 -2.54 -4.85
N PRO A 322 -13.17 -2.94 -4.78
CA PRO A 322 -14.06 -2.96 -5.95
C PRO A 322 -14.32 -1.58 -6.57
N SER A 323 -14.08 -0.51 -5.81
CA SER A 323 -14.11 0.86 -6.29
C SER A 323 -13.31 1.74 -5.33
N ILE A 324 -12.23 2.35 -5.81
CA ILE A 324 -11.54 3.44 -5.13
C ILE A 324 -11.89 4.77 -5.81
N SER A 325 -12.01 5.83 -5.02
CA SER A 325 -12.05 7.20 -5.52
C SER A 325 -11.17 8.06 -4.66
N ALA A 326 -10.26 8.79 -5.30
CA ALA A 326 -9.41 9.74 -4.64
C ALA A 326 -9.24 10.99 -5.50
N ARG A 327 -9.00 12.12 -4.83
CA ARG A 327 -8.66 13.39 -5.47
C ARG A 327 -7.29 13.89 -5.03
N ASP A 328 -6.80 14.88 -5.77
CA ASP A 328 -5.53 15.57 -5.51
C ASP A 328 -4.38 14.58 -5.31
N ALA A 329 -4.37 13.51 -6.10
CA ALA A 329 -3.38 12.45 -5.97
C ALA A 329 -2.05 12.95 -6.54
N VAL A 330 -0.99 12.81 -5.76
CA VAL A 330 0.37 13.17 -6.14
C VAL A 330 1.28 12.01 -5.78
N ALA A 331 2.03 11.54 -6.76
CA ALA A 331 3.06 10.52 -6.59
C ALA A 331 4.39 11.09 -7.06
N THR A 332 5.44 10.87 -6.28
CA THR A 332 6.80 11.34 -6.59
C THR A 332 7.75 10.17 -6.49
N TRP A 333 8.52 9.94 -7.55
CA TRP A 333 9.58 8.95 -7.58
C TRP A 333 10.76 9.48 -8.38
N ALA A 334 11.97 9.24 -7.87
CA ALA A 334 13.20 9.80 -8.44
C ALA A 334 13.07 11.32 -8.66
N SER A 335 13.24 11.78 -9.92
CA SER A 335 13.11 13.17 -10.35
C SER A 335 11.80 13.43 -11.10
N VAL A 336 10.75 12.66 -10.84
CA VAL A 336 9.46 12.78 -11.53
C VAL A 336 8.33 12.91 -10.51
N GLN A 337 7.44 13.87 -10.77
CA GLN A 337 6.19 14.02 -10.06
C GLN A 337 5.03 13.79 -11.02
N LEU A 338 4.13 12.88 -10.64
CA LEU A 338 2.82 12.69 -11.25
C LEU A 338 1.76 13.25 -10.32
N ALA A 339 0.84 14.04 -10.86
CA ALA A 339 -0.30 14.56 -10.14
C ALA A 339 -1.58 14.36 -10.96
N CYS A 340 -2.72 14.19 -10.31
CA CYS A 340 -4.02 14.25 -10.97
C CYS A 340 -5.08 14.84 -10.05
N ASN A 341 -6.14 15.36 -10.64
CA ASN A 341 -7.25 15.92 -9.86
C ASN A 341 -8.11 14.82 -9.26
N THR A 342 -8.38 13.75 -10.03
CA THR A 342 -9.22 12.65 -9.59
C THR A 342 -8.72 11.35 -10.18
N ILE A 343 -8.78 10.28 -9.39
CA ILE A 343 -8.54 8.91 -9.81
C ILE A 343 -9.70 8.03 -9.35
N MET A 344 -10.23 7.23 -10.27
CA MET A 344 -11.19 6.19 -9.98
C MET A 344 -10.69 4.87 -10.55
N ALA A 345 -10.71 3.80 -9.76
CA ALA A 345 -10.22 2.52 -10.23
C ALA A 345 -10.82 1.34 -9.45
N ARG A 346 -10.56 0.13 -9.93
CA ARG A 346 -10.60 -1.10 -9.16
C ARG A 346 -9.17 -1.50 -8.83
N LEU A 347 -8.92 -1.89 -7.59
CA LEU A 347 -7.59 -2.32 -7.15
C LEU A 347 -7.66 -3.73 -6.59
N LYS A 348 -6.66 -4.54 -6.91
CA LYS A 348 -6.42 -5.82 -6.26
C LYS A 348 -4.94 -5.95 -5.95
N LEU A 349 -4.61 -6.06 -4.68
CA LEU A 349 -3.26 -6.33 -4.21
C LEU A 349 -3.21 -7.76 -3.69
N GLN A 350 -2.29 -8.56 -4.22
CA GLN A 350 -1.97 -9.88 -3.71
C GLN A 350 -0.54 -9.87 -3.21
N VAL A 351 -0.35 -10.25 -1.96
CA VAL A 351 0.96 -10.55 -1.39
C VAL A 351 1.02 -12.05 -1.17
N THR A 352 2.05 -12.70 -1.68
CA THR A 352 2.26 -14.15 -1.57
C THR A 352 3.63 -14.44 -1.01
N VAL A 353 3.73 -15.52 -0.24
CA VAL A 353 4.97 -16.02 0.34
C VAL A 353 5.43 -17.22 -0.50
N ASP A 354 6.62 -17.10 -1.08
CA ASP A 354 7.30 -18.14 -1.86
C ASP A 354 8.61 -18.51 -1.15
N GLY A 355 8.54 -19.54 -0.30
CA GLY A 355 9.66 -19.93 0.57
C GLY A 355 10.06 -18.81 1.53
N SER A 356 11.29 -18.32 1.40
CA SER A 356 11.83 -17.20 2.21
C SER A 356 11.53 -15.82 1.62
N HIS A 357 10.92 -15.76 0.44
CA HIS A 357 10.68 -14.54 -0.30
C HIS A 357 9.20 -14.16 -0.30
N MET A 358 8.93 -12.87 -0.38
CA MET A 358 7.58 -12.36 -0.61
C MET A 358 7.49 -11.79 -2.01
N ARG A 359 6.35 -11.98 -2.67
CA ARG A 359 6.02 -11.38 -3.95
C ARG A 359 4.73 -10.61 -3.84
N PHE A 360 4.61 -9.55 -4.62
CA PHE A 360 3.38 -8.81 -4.73
C PHE A 360 2.91 -8.73 -6.19
N VAL A 361 1.61 -8.63 -6.36
CA VAL A 361 0.91 -8.32 -7.60
C VAL A 361 -0.13 -7.25 -7.28
N LEU A 362 -0.03 -6.09 -7.91
CA LEU A 362 -1.02 -5.03 -7.89
C LEU A 362 -1.68 -4.97 -9.26
N ASP A 363 -2.94 -5.39 -9.33
CA ASP A 363 -3.77 -5.24 -10.51
C ASP A 363 -4.65 -3.99 -10.35
N ILE A 364 -4.69 -3.16 -11.39
CA ILE A 364 -5.55 -1.99 -11.49
C ILE A 364 -6.43 -2.13 -12.73
N GLU A 365 -7.74 -2.19 -12.51
CA GLU A 365 -8.72 -2.33 -13.57
C GLU A 365 -9.55 -1.06 -13.74
N ASN A 366 -9.91 -0.74 -14.99
CA ASN A 366 -10.80 0.37 -15.35
C ASN A 366 -10.43 1.69 -14.65
N CYS A 367 -9.15 2.02 -14.66
CA CYS A 367 -8.64 3.23 -14.04
C CYS A 367 -8.94 4.42 -14.94
N LYS A 368 -9.60 5.44 -14.37
CA LYS A 368 -9.83 6.74 -14.99
C LYS A 368 -9.14 7.81 -14.18
N VAL A 369 -8.40 8.66 -14.87
CA VAL A 369 -7.62 9.73 -14.27
C VAL A 369 -8.00 11.05 -14.93
N ALA A 370 -8.47 12.00 -14.13
CA ALA A 370 -8.81 13.34 -14.58
C ALA A 370 -7.61 14.27 -14.41
N VAL A 371 -7.28 15.00 -15.47
CA VAL A 371 -6.20 15.99 -15.52
C VAL A 371 -4.86 15.44 -15.01
N PRO A 372 -4.35 14.32 -15.57
CA PRO A 372 -3.03 13.83 -15.20
C PRO A 372 -1.96 14.81 -15.66
N ARG A 373 -1.02 15.12 -14.77
CA ARG A 373 0.11 16.02 -14.95
C ARG A 373 1.38 15.30 -14.55
N LEU A 374 2.38 15.32 -15.41
CA LEU A 374 3.70 14.77 -15.17
C LEU A 374 4.72 15.88 -15.34
N GLN A 375 5.59 16.04 -14.36
CA GLN A 375 6.63 17.07 -14.36
C GLN A 375 7.95 16.47 -13.89
N ARG A 376 9.05 16.86 -14.53
CA ARG A 376 10.38 16.60 -13.99
C ARG A 376 10.64 17.54 -12.82
N CYS A 377 11.06 16.97 -11.70
CA CYS A 377 11.69 17.70 -10.62
C CYS A 377 13.15 17.95 -11.01
N GLU A 378 13.60 19.21 -10.97
CA GLU A 378 15.01 19.52 -11.18
C GLU A 378 15.86 18.82 -10.10
N PRO A 379 16.99 18.18 -10.46
CA PRO A 379 17.92 17.66 -9.48
C PRO A 379 18.48 18.83 -8.66
N ALA A 380 18.41 18.70 -7.33
CA ALA A 380 18.85 19.72 -6.38
C ALA A 380 20.37 19.91 -6.33
#